data_AF-A0A1I6LM45-F1
#
_entry.id   AF-A0A1I6LM45-F1
#
_cell.length_a   1.000
_cell.length_b   1.000
_cell.length_c   1.000
_cell.angle_alpha   90.00
_cell.angle_beta   90.00
_cell.angle_gamma   90.00
#
_symmetry.space_group_name_H-M   'P 1'
#
loop_
_entity.id
_entity.type
_entity.pdbx_description
1 polymer ?
#
loop_
_entity_poly.entity_id
_entity_poly.type
_entity_poly.pdbx_seq_one_letter_code
_entity_poly.pdbx_strand_id
1 'polypeptide(L)' 'MIVCVCNAIKERDVRGAARAGAASPCAAYASLGRRARCGQCVPFAREIIASERATIAA' A
#
# COMPACT_ATOMS: atom_id res chain seq x y z
N MET A 1 6.81 9.33 -3.18
CA MET A 1 6.36 9.14 -4.58
C MET A 1 4.86 8.86 -4.65
N ILE A 2 4.17 9.13 -5.78
CA ILE A 2 2.80 8.63 -6.02
C ILE A 2 2.88 7.16 -6.42
N VAL A 3 2.14 6.30 -5.73
CA VAL A 3 2.05 4.85 -6.00
C VAL A 3 0.84 4.54 -6.86
N CYS A 4 -0.31 5.15 -6.55
CA CYS A 4 -1.55 4.94 -7.30
C CYS A 4 -2.09 6.28 -7.81
N VAL A 5 -1.98 6.52 -9.11
CA VAL A 5 -2.53 7.74 -9.74
C VAL A 5 -4.06 7.78 -9.66
N CYS A 6 -4.74 6.64 -9.85
CA CYS A 6 -6.20 6.58 -9.84
C CYS A 6 -6.83 7.00 -8.49
N ASN A 7 -6.14 6.70 -7.38
CA ASN A 7 -6.63 6.95 -6.02
C ASN A 7 -5.83 8.05 -5.30
N ALA A 8 -4.89 8.70 -5.98
CA ALA A 8 -3.95 9.67 -5.41
C ALA A 8 -3.22 9.17 -4.15
N ILE A 9 -2.86 7.89 -4.10
CA ILE A 9 -2.18 7.26 -2.96
C ILE A 9 -0.67 7.46 -3.11
N LYS A 10 -0.04 8.01 -2.08
CA LYS A 10 1.41 8.19 -1.99
C LYS A 10 2.06 7.00 -1.28
N GLU A 11 3.35 6.82 -1.51
CA GLU A 11 4.15 5.79 -0.87
C GLU A 11 4.04 5.81 0.66
N ARG A 12 4.09 7.00 1.27
CA ARG A 12 3.92 7.16 2.73
C ARG A 12 2.58 6.61 3.24
N ASP A 13 1.53 6.67 2.43
CA ASP A 13 0.20 6.20 2.80
C ASP A 13 0.19 4.66 2.76
N VAL A 14 0.84 4.06 1.74
CA VAL A 14 1.03 2.60 1.65
C VAL A 14 1.89 2.09 2.81
N ARG A 15 3.00 2.76 3.12
CA ARG A 15 3.86 2.41 4.25
C ARG A 15 3.13 2.56 5.59
N GLY A 16 2.35 3.63 5.75
CA GLY A 16 1.50 3.83 6.92
C GLY A 16 0.47 2.73 7.10
N ALA A 17 -0.20 2.31 6.03
CA ALA A 17 -1.13 1.19 6.06
C ALA A 17 -0.44 -0.15 6.40
N ALA A 18 0.77 -0.39 5.87
CA ALA A 18 1.55 -1.57 6.20
C ALA A 18 1.92 -1.62 7.70
N ARG A 19 2.36 -0.49 8.27
CA ARG A 19 2.61 -0.34 9.71
C ARG A 19 1.35 -0.53 10.57
N ALA A 20 0.20 -0.12 10.05
CA ALA A 20 -1.10 -0.38 10.67
C ALA A 20 -1.61 -1.83 10.49
N GLY A 21 -0.80 -2.72 9.92
CA GLY A 21 -1.07 -4.16 9.82
C GLY A 21 -1.55 -4.64 8.46
N ALA A 22 -1.72 -3.76 7.46
CA ALA A 22 -2.12 -4.20 6.12
C ALA A 22 -1.08 -5.15 5.52
N ALA A 23 -1.54 -6.30 5.02
CA ALA A 23 -0.69 -7.34 4.41
C ALA A 23 -0.82 -7.43 2.89
N SER A 24 -1.66 -6.59 2.28
CA SER A 24 -1.88 -6.57 0.83
C SER A 24 -2.27 -5.17 0.34
N PRO A 25 -2.07 -4.86 -0.96
CA PRO A 25 -2.54 -3.60 -1.53
C PRO A 25 -4.05 -3.38 -1.39
N CYS A 26 -4.85 -4.46 -1.46
CA CYS A 26 -6.30 -4.36 -1.26
C CYS A 26 -6.64 -3.92 0.17
N ALA A 27 -6.03 -4.56 1.18
CA ALA A 27 -6.19 -4.18 2.58
C ALA A 27 -5.69 -2.76 2.86
N ALA A 28 -4.54 -2.40 2.29
CA ALA A 28 -3.97 -1.05 2.43
C ALA A 28 -4.86 0.03 1.78
N TYR A 29 -5.52 -0.27 0.66
CA TYR A 29 -6.39 0.71 0.01
C TYR A 29 -7.72 0.80 0.75
N ALA A 30 -8.24 -0.33 1.24
CA ALA A 30 -9.45 -0.38 2.05
C ALA A 30 -9.30 0.43 3.34
N SER A 31 -8.14 0.38 4.01
CA SER A 31 -7.89 1.21 5.21
C SER A 31 -7.86 2.72 4.92
N LEU A 32 -7.67 3.11 3.66
CA LEU A 32 -7.76 4.49 3.18
C LEU A 32 -9.14 4.83 2.60
N GLY A 33 -10.13 3.94 2.73
CA GLY A 33 -11.47 4.12 2.16
C GLY A 33 -11.50 4.05 0.64
N ARG A 34 -10.55 3.35 0.01
CA ARG A 34 -10.41 3.23 -1.45
C ARG A 34 -10.46 1.77 -1.90
N ARG A 35 -10.83 1.56 -3.17
CA ARG A 35 -10.68 0.28 -3.87
C ARG A 35 -9.67 0.44 -5.01
N ALA A 36 -8.95 -0.63 -5.34
CA ALA A 36 -8.11 -0.64 -6.54
C ALA A 36 -8.95 -0.40 -7.81
N ARG A 37 -8.48 0.47 -8.72
CA ARG A 37 -9.19 0.84 -9.96
C ARG A 37 -8.63 0.12 -11.19
N CYS A 38 -7.45 0.50 -11.67
CA CYS A 38 -6.80 -0.13 -12.83
C CYS A 38 -5.83 -1.26 -12.46
N GLY A 39 -5.45 -1.37 -11.18
CA GLY A 39 -4.54 -2.43 -10.70
C GLY A 39 -3.05 -2.26 -11.06
N GLN A 40 -2.69 -1.32 -11.94
CA GLN A 40 -1.30 -1.16 -12.42
C GLN A 40 -0.28 -0.90 -11.30
N CYS A 41 -0.70 -0.25 -10.22
CA CYS A 41 0.14 0.01 -9.05
C CYS A 41 0.34 -1.21 -8.12
N VAL A 42 -0.42 -2.29 -8.31
CA VAL A 42 -0.51 -3.40 -7.33
C VAL A 42 0.82 -4.11 -7.10
N PRO A 43 1.63 -4.46 -8.13
CA PRO A 43 2.93 -5.10 -7.91
C PRO A 43 3.84 -4.22 -7.05
N PHE A 44 3.95 -2.94 -7.41
CA PHE A 44 4.80 -1.99 -6.70
C PHE A 44 4.31 -1.69 -5.27
N ALA A 45 3.01 -1.52 -5.07
CA ALA A 45 2.42 -1.36 -3.74
C ALA A 45 2.68 -2.59 -2.85
N ARG A 46 2.67 -3.80 -3.44
CA ARG A 46 2.96 -5.05 -2.72
C ARG A 46 4.41 -5.11 -2.24
N GLU A 47 5.36 -4.69 -3.07
CA GLU A 47 6.78 -4.62 -2.70
C GLU A 47 7.00 -3.65 -1.53
N ILE A 48 6.40 -2.45 -1.57
CA ILE A 48 6.48 -1.49 -0.46
C ILE A 48 5.92 -2.11 0.83
N ILE A 49 4.76 -2.76 0.77
CA ILE A 49 4.14 -3.39 1.93
C ILE A 49 5.03 -4.51 2.48
N ALA A 50 5.57 -5.37 1.61
CA ALA A 50 6.45 -6.46 2.03
C ALA A 50 7.73 -5.93 2.70
N SER A 51 8.36 -4.92 2.09
CA SER A 51 9.56 -4.26 2.63
C SER A 51 9.30 -3.64 4.01
N GLU A 52 8.23 -2.86 4.17
CA GLU A 52 7.89 -2.25 5.46
C GLU A 52 7.61 -3.29 6.54
N ARG A 53 6.85 -4.34 6.19
CA ARG A 53 6.51 -5.39 7.16
C ARG A 53 7.74 -6.17 7.61
N ALA A 54 8.69 -6.41 6.72
CA ALA A 54 9.97 -7.06 7.07
C ALA A 54 10.77 -6.23 8.07
N THR A 55 10.71 -4.89 8.00
CA THR A 55 11.37 -3.99 8.96
C THR A 55 10.70 -3.99 10.33
N ILE A 56 9.39 -4.20 10.43
CA ILE A 56 8.66 -4.22 11.71
C ILE A 56 8.81 -5.57 12.43
N ALA A 57 9.00 -6.65 11.66
CA ALA A 57 9.14 -8.00 12.20
C ALA A 57 10.56 -8.32 12.71
N ALA A 58 11.52 -7.42 12.49
CA ALA A 58 12.91 -7.52 12.95
C ALA A 58 13.09 -6.76 14.26
#